data_AF-A0A1I1Q2X6-F1
#
_entry.id   AF-A0A1I1Q2X6-F1
#
_cell.length_a   1.000
_cell.length_b   1.000
_cell.length_c   1.000
_cell.angle_alpha   90.00
_cell.angle_beta   90.00
_cell.angle_gamma   90.00
#
_symmetry.space_group_name_H-M   'P 1'
#
loop_
_entity.id
_entity.type
_entity.pdbx_description
1 polymer ?
#
loop_
_entity_poly.entity_id
_entity_poly.type
_entity_poly.pdbx_seq_one_letter_code
_entity_poly.pdbx_strand_id
1 'polypeptide(L)'
;MYNEKLSKFFKAKGLKQKEVGEILGFSPAMIGRYLHGTASIGSEFILSLSKNFPDVDLNDLFAPEDGQSMVNEAGAVYEKQNMLNDLEEIEGRIHNIRLRLAEKKFEE
;
A
#
# COMPACT_ATOMS: atom_id res chain seq x y z
N MET A 1 -4.77 -8.02 -11.17
CA MET A 1 -4.26 -9.12 -10.27
C MET A 1 -2.76 -8.97 -9.98
N TYR A 2 -2.23 -9.55 -8.89
CA TYR A 2 -0.81 -9.38 -8.47
C TYR A 2 0.21 -9.84 -9.52
N ASN A 3 -0.09 -10.87 -10.31
CA ASN A 3 0.80 -11.38 -11.37
C ASN A 3 1.01 -10.36 -12.49
N GLU A 4 0.00 -9.55 -12.79
CA GLU A 4 0.08 -8.46 -13.76
C GLU A 4 0.90 -7.29 -13.21
N LYS A 5 0.72 -6.96 -11.92
CA LYS A 5 1.51 -5.95 -11.21
C LYS A 5 3.00 -6.34 -11.20
N LEU A 6 3.32 -7.59 -10.85
CA LEU A 6 4.68 -8.15 -10.96
C LEU A 6 5.23 -8.08 -12.38
N SER A 7 4.43 -8.45 -13.38
CA SER A 7 4.84 -8.40 -14.78
C SER A 7 5.17 -6.99 -15.23
N LYS A 8 4.38 -5.99 -14.81
CA LYS A 8 4.64 -4.57 -15.09
C LYS A 8 5.90 -4.09 -14.37
N PHE A 9 6.08 -4.46 -13.10
CA PHE A 9 7.24 -4.10 -12.28
C PHE A 9 8.56 -4.55 -12.93
N PHE A 10 8.67 -5.83 -13.30
CA PHE A 10 9.89 -6.33 -13.94
C PHE A 10 10.13 -5.75 -15.33
N LYS A 11 9.06 -5.54 -16.12
CA LYS A 11 9.16 -4.86 -17.42
C LYS A 11 9.66 -3.43 -17.30
N ALA A 12 9.18 -2.67 -16.30
CA ALA A 12 9.63 -1.30 -16.05
C ALA A 12 11.12 -1.23 -15.70
N LYS A 13 11.66 -2.28 -15.05
CA LYS A 13 13.09 -2.45 -14.79
C LYS A 13 13.88 -3.02 -15.96
N GLY A 14 13.24 -3.34 -17.09
CA GLY A 14 13.89 -3.92 -18.27
C GLY A 14 14.30 -5.38 -18.11
N LEU A 15 13.81 -6.08 -17.09
CA LEU A 15 14.23 -7.44 -16.76
C LEU A 15 13.42 -8.49 -17.53
N LYS A 16 14.12 -9.46 -18.09
CA LYS A 16 13.56 -10.67 -18.70
C LYS A 16 13.33 -11.75 -17.64
N GLN A 17 12.44 -12.69 -17.91
CA GLN A 17 12.11 -13.78 -16.98
C GLN A 17 13.35 -14.58 -16.53
N LYS A 18 14.32 -14.77 -17.42
CA LYS A 18 15.58 -15.45 -17.11
C LYS A 18 16.37 -14.70 -16.03
N GLU A 19 16.53 -13.39 -16.19
CA GLU A 19 17.27 -12.53 -15.26
C GLU A 19 16.55 -12.43 -13.92
N VAL A 20 15.21 -12.33 -13.93
CA VAL A 20 14.39 -12.37 -12.72
C VAL A 20 14.59 -13.69 -11.97
N GLY A 21 14.63 -14.81 -12.69
CA GLY A 21 14.90 -16.13 -12.10
C GLY A 21 16.28 -16.22 -11.45
N GLU A 22 17.31 -15.73 -12.13
CA GLU A 22 18.68 -15.70 -11.61
C GLU A 22 18.80 -14.82 -10.36
N ILE A 23 18.17 -13.64 -10.35
CA ILE A 23 18.17 -12.72 -9.20
C ILE A 23 17.43 -13.32 -8.01
N LEU A 24 16.25 -13.89 -8.25
CA LEU A 24 15.37 -14.36 -7.18
C LEU A 24 15.67 -15.79 -6.73
N GLY A 25 16.53 -16.53 -7.43
CA GLY A 25 16.87 -17.92 -7.12
C GLY A 25 15.84 -18.94 -7.58
N PHE A 26 15.08 -18.64 -8.64
CA PHE A 26 14.05 -19.52 -9.18
C PHE A 26 14.28 -19.84 -10.66
N SER A 27 13.77 -21.00 -11.10
CA SER A 27 13.86 -21.35 -12.52
C SER A 27 13.04 -20.37 -13.40
N PRO A 28 13.50 -20.07 -14.63
CA PRO A 28 12.74 -19.21 -15.55
C PRO A 28 11.32 -19.70 -15.81
N ALA A 29 11.12 -21.02 -15.85
CA ALA A 29 9.79 -21.62 -16.00
C ALA A 29 8.87 -21.31 -14.80
N MET A 30 9.39 -21.36 -13.58
CA MET A 30 8.61 -21.01 -12.37
C MET A 30 8.25 -19.52 -12.35
N ILE A 31 9.19 -18.64 -12.72
CA ILE A 31 8.91 -17.21 -12.90
C ILE A 31 7.80 -17.00 -13.93
N GLY A 32 7.88 -17.66 -15.10
CA GLY A 32 6.84 -17.61 -16.12
C GLY A 32 5.47 -17.98 -15.56
N ARG A 33 5.37 -19.07 -14.79
CA ARG A 33 4.11 -19.50 -14.16
C ARG A 33 3.55 -18.47 -13.18
N TYR A 34 4.41 -17.85 -12.36
CA TYR A 34 3.98 -16.79 -11.43
C TYR A 34 3.48 -15.55 -12.18
N LEU A 35 4.19 -15.09 -13.20
CA LEU A 35 3.81 -13.92 -13.98
C LEU A 35 2.52 -14.13 -14.79
N HIS A 36 2.24 -15.38 -15.18
CA HIS A 36 1.04 -15.75 -15.93
C HIS A 36 -0.12 -16.16 -15.00
N GLY A 37 0.08 -16.18 -13.69
CA GLY A 37 -0.94 -16.58 -12.72
C GLY A 37 -1.32 -18.07 -12.77
N THR A 38 -0.49 -18.93 -13.40
CA THR A 38 -0.74 -20.37 -13.49
C THR A 38 -0.14 -21.16 -12.32
N ALA A 39 0.53 -20.46 -11.41
CA ALA A 39 0.96 -20.97 -10.11
C ALA A 39 0.88 -19.85 -9.08
N SER A 40 0.48 -20.21 -7.85
CA SER A 40 0.53 -19.30 -6.72
C SER A 40 1.97 -19.12 -6.23
N ILE A 41 2.33 -17.90 -5.85
CA ILE A 41 3.60 -17.60 -5.21
C ILE A 41 3.60 -18.07 -3.75
N GLY A 42 4.75 -18.56 -3.28
CA GLY A 42 4.96 -18.92 -1.88
C GLY A 42 5.68 -17.83 -1.09
N SER A 43 5.81 -18.03 0.23
CA SER A 43 6.55 -17.14 1.13
C SER A 43 8.01 -16.92 0.70
N GLU A 44 8.68 -17.97 0.25
CA GLU A 44 10.07 -17.89 -0.23
C GLU A 44 10.25 -16.89 -1.38
N PHE A 45 9.27 -16.85 -2.30
CA PHE A 45 9.29 -15.90 -3.40
C PHE A 45 9.15 -14.46 -2.87
N ILE A 46 8.25 -14.24 -1.92
CA ILE A 46 8.01 -12.91 -1.32
C ILE A 46 9.25 -12.42 -0.56
N LEU A 47 9.90 -13.30 0.21
CA LEU A 47 11.13 -12.98 0.92
C LEU A 47 12.27 -12.63 -0.06
N SER A 48 12.46 -13.45 -1.09
CA SER A 48 13.48 -13.18 -2.12
C SER A 48 13.19 -11.89 -2.89
N LEU A 49 11.93 -11.62 -3.19
CA LEU A 49 11.47 -10.40 -3.85
C LEU A 49 11.78 -9.17 -2.99
N SER A 50 11.38 -9.17 -1.72
CA SER A 50 11.63 -8.06 -0.79
C SER A 50 13.12 -7.80 -0.58
N LYS A 51 13.94 -8.85 -0.52
CA LYS A 51 15.38 -8.74 -0.34
C LYS A 51 16.09 -8.13 -1.56
N ASN A 52 15.73 -8.56 -2.77
CA ASN A 52 16.42 -8.16 -3.99
C ASN A 52 15.83 -6.90 -4.67
N PHE A 53 14.58 -6.58 -4.34
CA PHE A 53 13.84 -5.44 -4.88
C PHE A 53 13.21 -4.65 -3.72
N PRO A 54 14.02 -3.92 -2.92
CA PRO A 54 13.51 -3.19 -1.75
C PRO A 54 12.57 -2.03 -2.11
N ASP A 55 12.51 -1.64 -3.38
CA ASP A 55 11.60 -0.62 -3.92
C ASP A 55 10.22 -1.19 -4.33
N VAL A 56 10.01 -2.50 -4.18
CA VAL A 56 8.70 -3.09 -4.40
C VAL A 56 7.78 -2.79 -3.22
N ASP A 57 6.61 -2.20 -3.50
CA ASP A 57 5.56 -2.06 -2.49
C ASP A 57 4.72 -3.33 -2.46
N LEU A 58 4.91 -4.16 -1.43
CA LEU A 58 4.15 -5.40 -1.26
C LEU A 58 2.67 -5.14 -0.95
N ASN A 59 2.34 -4.02 -0.31
CA ASN A 59 0.95 -3.67 -0.04
C ASN A 59 0.24 -3.35 -1.35
N ASP A 60 0.86 -2.54 -2.22
CA ASP A 60 0.30 -2.30 -3.56
C ASP A 60 0.25 -3.58 -4.39
N LEU A 61 1.30 -4.40 -4.35
CA LEU A 61 1.39 -5.63 -5.13
C LEU A 61 0.25 -6.60 -4.83
N PHE A 62 -0.12 -6.76 -3.56
CA PHE A 62 -1.16 -7.68 -3.10
C PHE A 62 -2.49 -7.01 -2.74
N ALA A 63 -2.60 -5.68 -2.90
CA ALA A 63 -3.83 -4.97 -2.65
C ALA A 63 -4.98 -5.55 -3.50
N PRO A 64 -6.14 -5.81 -2.88
CA PRO A 64 -7.33 -6.23 -3.61
C PRO A 64 -7.81 -5.09 -4.54
N GLU A 65 -8.30 -5.46 -5.71
CA GLU A 65 -8.70 -4.50 -6.76
C GLU A 65 -9.92 -3.66 -6.35
N ASP A 66 -10.74 -4.18 -5.45
CA ASP A 66 -12.00 -3.60 -4.99
C ASP A 66 -11.89 -2.90 -3.62
N GLY A 67 -10.67 -2.70 -3.11
CA GLY A 67 -10.44 -2.02 -1.84
C GLY A 67 -11.02 -2.74 -0.62
N GLN A 68 -11.38 -4.02 -0.76
CA GLN A 68 -11.88 -4.81 0.36
C GLN A 68 -10.81 -4.96 1.43
N SER A 69 -11.21 -4.76 2.69
CA SER A 69 -10.34 -5.05 3.83
C SER A 69 -10.03 -6.55 3.87
N MET A 70 -8.75 -6.91 3.82
CA MET A 70 -8.28 -8.29 3.98
C MET A 70 -8.37 -8.77 5.44
N VAL A 71 -8.61 -7.85 6.38
CA VAL A 71 -8.76 -8.12 7.81
C VAL A 71 -10.23 -8.00 8.21
N ASN A 72 -10.72 -9.03 8.90
CA ASN A 72 -12.10 -9.12 9.39
C ASN A 72 -12.25 -8.40 10.74
N GLU A 73 -11.70 -7.19 10.82
CA GLU A 73 -11.85 -6.27 11.94
C GLU A 73 -12.85 -5.18 11.54
N ALA A 74 -13.60 -4.66 12.51
CA ALA A 74 -14.32 -3.41 12.31
C ALA A 74 -13.27 -2.36 11.98
N GLY A 75 -13.20 -1.95 10.70
CA GLY A 75 -12.05 -1.24 10.16
C GLY A 75 -11.57 -0.15 11.10
N ALA A 76 -10.38 -0.32 11.66
CA ALA A 76 -9.72 0.80 12.28
C ALA A 76 -9.51 1.82 11.17
N VAL A 77 -10.14 2.99 11.30
CA VAL A 77 -9.98 4.12 10.38
C VAL A 77 -8.55 4.62 10.56
N TYR A 78 -7.59 3.95 9.95
CA TYR A 78 -6.30 4.53 9.66
C TYR A 78 -6.51 5.45 8.46
N GLU A 79 -7.22 6.55 8.68
CA GLU A 79 -7.07 7.69 7.78
C GLU A 79 -5.57 7.94 7.72
N LYS A 80 -4.98 7.75 6.53
CA LYS A 80 -3.70 8.40 6.21
C LYS A 80 -3.88 9.82 6.69
N GLN A 81 -3.17 10.25 7.74
CA GLN A 81 -3.24 11.61 8.24
C GLN A 81 -3.17 12.55 7.04
N ASN A 82 -4.34 13.04 6.65
CA ASN A 82 -4.49 13.94 5.53
C ASN A 82 -4.37 15.29 6.19
N MET A 83 -3.33 16.04 5.88
CA MET A 83 -3.10 17.36 6.49
C MET A 83 -4.33 18.27 6.37
N LEU A 84 -5.22 18.00 5.40
CA LEU A 84 -6.52 18.64 5.26
C LEU A 84 -7.49 18.35 6.40
N ASN A 85 -7.55 17.11 6.90
CA ASN A 85 -8.40 16.73 8.04
C ASN A 85 -7.86 17.34 9.34
N ASP A 86 -6.53 17.37 9.50
CA ASP A 86 -5.88 18.04 10.64
C ASP A 86 -6.17 19.56 10.64
N LEU A 87 -6.14 20.19 9.46
CA LEU A 87 -6.49 21.61 9.29
C LEU A 87 -7.94 21.88 9.68
N GLU A 88 -8.88 21.05 9.22
CA GLU A 88 -10.31 21.18 9.54
C GLU A 88 -10.57 21.03 11.04
N GLU A 89 -9.90 20.08 11.71
CA GLU A 89 -10.01 19.93 13.17
C GLU A 89 -9.46 21.16 13.91
N ILE A 90 -8.30 21.68 13.50
CA ILE A 90 -7.68 22.87 14.09
C ILE A 90 -8.60 24.09 13.94
N GLU A 91 -9.16 24.30 12.75
CA GLU A 91 -10.09 25.40 12.49
C GLU A 91 -11.36 25.30 13.35
N GLY A 92 -11.93 24.10 13.47
CA GLY A 92 -13.07 23.84 14.35
C GLY A 92 -12.77 24.14 15.83
N ARG A 93 -11.58 23.78 16.31
CA ARG A 93 -11.14 24.10 17.68
C ARG A 93 -10.97 25.61 17.89
N ILE A 94 -10.33 26.31 16.95
CA ILE A 94 -10.16 27.77 17.00
C ILE A 94 -11.53 28.47 17.02
N HIS A 95 -12.48 28.01 16.19
CA HIS A 95 -13.82 28.55 16.14
C HIS A 95 -14.54 28.42 17.50
N ASN A 96 -14.48 27.25 18.13
CA ASN A 96 -15.06 27.02 19.46
C ASN A 96 -14.43 27.90 20.54
N ILE A 97 -13.11 28.07 20.51
CA ILE A 97 -12.41 28.98 21.45
C ILE A 97 -12.90 30.41 21.26
N ARG A 98 -13.06 30.87 20.02
CA ARG A 98 -13.59 32.22 19.72
C ARG A 98 -15.01 32.41 20.23
N LEU A 99 -15.89 31.41 20.05
CA LEU A 99 -17.25 31.45 20.58
C LEU A 99 -17.26 31.58 22.10
N ARG A 100 -16.50 30.74 22.81
CA ARG A 100 -16.40 30.80 24.28
C ARG A 100 -15.84 32.13 24.78
N LEU A 101 -14.86 32.70 24.07
CA LEU A 101 -14.30 34.01 24.41
C LEU A 101 -15.28 35.15 24.13
N ALA A 102 -16.12 35.02 23.10
CA ALA A 102 -17.18 35.97 22.81
C ALA A 102 -18.28 35.92 23.88
N GLU A 103 -18.75 34.73 24.27
CA GLU A 103 -19.71 34.53 25.36
C GLU A 103 -19.20 35.14 26.68
N LYS A 104 -17.93 34.90 27.02
CA LYS A 104 -17.31 35.46 28.23
C LYS A 104 -17.16 36.99 28.20
N LYS A 105 -17.16 37.61 27.01
CA LYS A 105 -17.09 39.07 26.85
C LYS A 105 -18.43 39.79 27.08
N PHE A 106 -19.55 39.06 27.15
CA PHE A 106 -20.88 39.61 27.39
C PHE A 106 -21.38 39.41 28.83
N GLU A 107 -20.54 38.85 29.71
CA GLU A 107 -20.83 38.64 31.15
C GLU A 107 -20.12 39.65 32.09
N GLU A 108 -19.44 40.67 31.55
CA GLU A 108 -18.89 41.83 32.28
C GLU A 108 -19.68 43.11 31.97
#